data_AF-A0AB73C3A1-F1
#
_entry.id   AF-A0AB73C3A1-F1
#
_cell.length_a   1.000
_cell.length_b   1.000
_cell.length_c   1.000
_cell.angle_alpha   90.00
_cell.angle_beta   90.00
_cell.angle_gamma   90.00
#
_symmetry.space_group_name_H-M   'P 1'
#
loop_
_entity.id
_entity.type
_entity.pdbx_description
1 polymer ?
#
loop_
_entity_poly.entity_id
_entity_poly.type
_entity_poly.pdbx_seq_one_letter_code
_entity_poly.pdbx_strand_id
1 'polypeptide(L)'
;MFLLVACGENEVTKVQANSNKTEISTIELIPYHFVKIDKTSVKLQGNVYVSFTKNGLPTIEEMKNIALDLIEKNPKFENYFFQFHFPFVDENEMRNEENFDLYYNINKLGNSDFEITPLYDSMKLYKMTLDDFVVGHLGIFPISNVAPIKRGYSIKSVIEKLGNPAMVEDKTLKYYLLNDKNQMFGVLYLDTKDEIVTDVNFASWNIQFTDREISDIESYITGTKEYENLTIKELEDIF
;
A
#
# COMPACT_ATOMS: atom_id res chain seq x y z
N MET A 1 12.03 7.64 78.44
CA MET A 1 11.00 8.63 78.79
C MET A 1 10.41 9.14 77.48
N PHE A 2 9.10 9.03 77.35
CA PHE A 2 8.28 9.37 76.17
C PHE A 2 8.07 10.89 76.02
N LEU A 3 7.83 11.33 74.77
CA LEU A 3 6.84 12.31 74.23
C LEU A 3 7.46 13.10 73.05
N LEU A 4 7.10 12.97 71.74
CA LEU A 4 5.84 13.22 70.99
C LEU A 4 5.30 14.66 71.23
N VAL A 5 4.98 15.58 70.30
CA VAL A 5 4.20 15.66 69.02
C VAL A 5 4.39 17.12 68.48
N ALA A 6 4.70 17.43 67.20
CA ALA A 6 3.93 17.66 65.94
C ALA A 6 3.28 19.06 65.66
N CYS A 7 3.16 19.34 64.34
CA CYS A 7 2.31 20.30 63.56
C CYS A 7 2.59 21.82 63.68
N GLY A 8 2.50 22.69 62.66
CA GLY A 8 2.15 22.62 61.23
C GLY A 8 2.07 24.05 60.62
N GLU A 9 2.20 24.17 59.28
CA GLU A 9 1.71 25.21 58.31
C GLU A 9 2.06 26.72 58.51
N ASN A 10 2.62 27.48 57.56
CA ASN A 10 2.10 27.82 56.22
C ASN A 10 3.15 28.40 55.22
N GLU A 11 2.74 28.37 53.94
CA GLU A 11 3.33 28.64 52.62
C GLU A 11 4.16 29.94 52.38
N VAL A 12 5.12 29.91 51.42
CA VAL A 12 5.10 30.61 50.09
C VAL A 12 6.21 30.06 49.14
N THR A 13 5.80 29.17 48.24
CA THR A 13 5.99 29.07 46.76
C THR A 13 7.31 29.36 45.97
N LYS A 14 7.55 28.41 45.01
CA LYS A 14 8.24 28.44 43.67
C LYS A 14 9.78 28.27 43.66
N VAL A 15 10.42 27.42 42.84
CA VAL A 15 10.13 26.86 41.49
C VAL A 15 10.73 25.44 41.38
N GLN A 16 9.94 24.47 40.92
CA GLN A 16 10.42 23.17 40.42
C GLN A 16 10.90 23.31 38.97
N ALA A 17 12.14 22.91 38.69
CA ALA A 17 12.61 22.66 37.34
C ALA A 17 12.13 21.26 36.91
N ASN A 18 11.03 21.21 36.15
CA ASN A 18 10.62 20.00 35.44
C ASN A 18 11.64 19.70 34.34
N SER A 19 12.41 18.63 34.53
CA SER A 19 13.16 18.01 33.44
C SER A 19 12.19 17.11 32.66
N ASN A 20 11.55 17.68 31.65
CA ASN A 20 10.88 16.88 30.63
C ASN A 20 11.97 16.20 29.79
N LYS A 21 12.42 15.01 30.25
CA LYS A 21 13.03 14.03 29.36
C LYS A 21 11.94 13.59 28.39
N THR A 22 11.98 14.12 27.18
CA THR A 22 11.27 13.55 26.05
C THR A 22 11.81 12.14 25.88
N GLU A 23 11.03 11.13 26.22
CA GLU A 23 11.30 9.76 25.81
C GLU A 23 11.36 9.75 24.29
N ILE A 24 12.56 9.55 23.74
CA ILE A 24 12.73 9.31 22.32
C ILE A 24 12.07 7.95 22.09
N SER A 25 10.86 7.95 21.55
CA SER A 25 10.25 6.73 21.02
C SER A 25 11.25 6.17 20.02
N THR A 26 11.91 5.06 20.35
CA THR A 26 12.73 4.32 19.40
C THR A 26 11.83 3.95 18.25
N ILE A 27 12.02 4.62 17.12
CA ILE A 27 11.32 4.36 15.87
C ILE A 27 11.63 2.90 15.51
N GLU A 28 10.59 2.07 15.46
CA GLU A 28 10.76 0.68 15.02
C GLU A 28 11.07 0.69 13.52
N LEU A 29 12.29 0.30 13.17
CA LEU A 29 12.81 0.34 11.82
C LEU A 29 12.83 -1.08 11.26
N ILE A 30 12.03 -1.32 10.22
CA ILE A 30 12.03 -2.60 9.51
C ILE A 30 13.30 -2.73 8.65
N PRO A 31 13.77 -3.96 8.37
CA PRO A 31 14.94 -4.17 7.53
C PRO A 31 14.74 -3.62 6.11
N TYR A 32 15.75 -2.90 5.60
CA TYR A 32 15.74 -2.37 4.25
C TYR A 32 17.14 -2.39 3.63
N HIS A 33 17.20 -2.37 2.31
CA HIS A 33 18.42 -2.18 1.53
C HIS A 33 18.30 -0.91 0.67
N PHE A 34 19.28 -0.01 0.77
CA PHE A 34 19.29 1.24 0.01
C PHE A 34 20.37 1.22 -1.08
N VAL A 35 19.94 1.43 -2.33
CA VAL A 35 20.81 1.57 -3.50
C VAL A 35 20.71 2.99 -4.00
N LYS A 36 21.79 3.76 -3.89
CA LYS A 36 21.85 5.12 -4.41
C LYS A 36 21.86 5.11 -5.94
N ILE A 37 20.91 5.81 -6.56
CA ILE A 37 20.80 5.98 -8.01
C ILE A 37 21.52 7.24 -8.47
N ASP A 38 21.27 8.38 -7.82
CA ASP A 38 21.79 9.68 -8.22
C ASP A 38 22.11 10.55 -7.00
N LYS A 39 23.08 11.45 -7.15
CA LYS A 39 23.37 12.50 -6.18
C LYS A 39 23.89 13.75 -6.86
N THR A 40 23.42 14.90 -6.39
CA THR A 40 23.99 16.21 -6.72
C THR A 40 24.49 16.89 -5.44
N SER A 41 24.89 18.15 -5.51
CA SER A 41 25.20 18.92 -4.30
C SER A 41 24.00 19.14 -3.37
N VAL A 42 22.77 19.06 -3.90
CA VAL A 42 21.53 19.40 -3.17
C VAL A 42 20.53 18.24 -3.08
N LYS A 43 20.79 17.13 -3.79
CA LYS A 43 19.84 16.02 -3.93
C LYS A 43 20.48 14.67 -3.63
N LEU A 44 19.74 13.81 -2.92
CA LEU A 44 19.97 12.36 -2.87
C LEU A 44 18.76 11.62 -3.47
N GLN A 45 19.05 10.66 -4.34
CA GLN A 45 18.02 9.80 -4.94
C GLN A 45 18.47 8.33 -4.93
N GLY A 46 17.55 7.41 -4.63
CA GLY A 46 17.85 5.99 -4.68
C GLY A 46 16.65 5.08 -4.48
N ASN A 47 16.89 3.80 -4.72
CA ASN A 47 15.94 2.71 -4.48
C ASN A 47 16.06 2.22 -3.05
N VAL A 48 14.92 1.97 -2.42
CA VAL A 48 14.78 1.38 -1.10
C VAL A 48 14.04 0.05 -1.27
N TYR A 49 14.76 -1.05 -1.13
CA TYR A 49 14.21 -2.39 -1.20
C TYR A 49 13.82 -2.83 0.21
N VAL A 50 12.56 -3.20 0.40
CA VAL A 50 12.02 -3.59 1.70
C VAL A 50 11.36 -4.95 1.54
N SER A 51 11.72 -5.88 2.42
CA SER A 51 11.04 -7.18 2.49
C SER A 51 9.72 -7.05 3.24
N PHE A 52 8.84 -8.02 3.03
CA PHE A 52 7.63 -8.15 3.83
C PHE A 52 7.95 -8.29 5.33
N THR A 53 7.10 -7.70 6.16
CA THR A 53 7.18 -7.85 7.62
C THR A 53 6.42 -9.11 8.04
N LYS A 54 6.50 -9.53 9.31
CA LYS A 54 5.64 -10.61 9.82
C LYS A 54 4.14 -10.30 9.76
N ASN A 55 3.77 -9.03 9.63
CA ASN A 55 2.39 -8.54 9.79
C ASN A 55 1.76 -8.06 8.47
N GLY A 56 2.48 -8.08 7.36
CA GLY A 56 1.99 -7.57 6.09
C GLY A 56 3.05 -6.81 5.32
N LEU A 57 2.58 -6.16 4.26
CA LEU A 57 3.33 -5.16 3.52
C LEU A 57 3.74 -3.99 4.43
N PRO A 58 4.91 -3.39 4.19
CA PRO A 58 5.31 -2.17 4.89
C PRO A 58 4.24 -1.08 4.76
N THR A 59 3.83 -0.54 5.89
CA THR A 59 2.93 0.60 5.96
C THR A 59 3.63 1.88 5.50
N ILE A 60 2.84 2.88 5.08
CA ILE A 60 3.36 4.21 4.73
C ILE A 60 4.19 4.80 5.88
N GLU A 61 3.80 4.57 7.13
CA GLU A 61 4.51 5.10 8.29
C GLU A 61 5.87 4.42 8.50
N GLU A 62 5.94 3.09 8.35
CA GLU A 62 7.22 2.37 8.38
C GLU A 62 8.16 2.82 7.26
N MET A 63 7.63 3.10 6.07
CA MET A 63 8.43 3.64 4.97
C MET A 63 8.91 5.07 5.21
N LYS A 64 8.09 5.93 5.82
CA LYS A 64 8.54 7.27 6.26
C LYS A 64 9.64 7.16 7.30
N ASN A 65 9.55 6.21 8.23
CA ASN A 65 10.58 5.97 9.23
C ASN A 65 11.91 5.58 8.58
N ILE A 66 11.89 4.73 7.54
CA ILE A 66 13.07 4.43 6.73
C ILE A 66 13.60 5.69 6.03
N ALA A 67 12.72 6.49 5.42
CA ALA A 67 13.12 7.72 4.75
C ALA A 67 13.80 8.72 5.71
N LEU A 68 13.28 8.86 6.93
CA LEU A 68 13.88 9.68 7.98
C LEU A 68 15.27 9.17 8.39
N ASP A 69 15.41 7.87 8.64
CA ASP A 69 16.70 7.25 8.95
C ASP A 69 17.74 7.44 7.81
N LEU A 70 17.31 7.36 6.54
CA LEU A 70 18.16 7.66 5.39
C LEU A 70 18.60 9.13 5.32
N ILE A 71 17.71 10.06 5.66
CA ILE A 71 18.00 11.50 5.76
C ILE A 71 19.02 11.76 6.88
N GLU A 72 18.80 11.18 8.06
CA GLU A 72 19.71 11.32 9.21
C GLU A 72 21.11 10.78 8.91
N LYS A 73 21.20 9.68 8.16
CA LYS A 73 22.48 9.12 7.67
C LYS A 73 23.14 9.97 6.59
N ASN A 74 22.41 10.87 5.92
CA ASN A 74 22.88 11.65 4.78
C ASN A 74 22.48 13.15 4.86
N PRO A 75 22.75 13.87 5.96
CA PRO A 75 22.11 15.17 6.26
C PRO A 75 22.57 16.33 5.37
N LYS A 76 23.54 16.11 4.48
CA LYS A 76 24.16 17.13 3.63
C LYS A 76 23.32 17.52 2.41
N PHE A 77 22.24 16.79 2.12
CA PHE A 77 21.37 17.07 1.00
C PHE A 77 20.14 17.84 1.47
N GLU A 78 19.63 18.73 0.61
CA GLU A 78 18.40 19.49 0.89
C GLU A 78 17.16 18.72 0.47
N ASN A 79 17.27 17.92 -0.60
CA ASN A 79 16.15 17.21 -1.21
C ASN A 79 16.42 15.70 -1.29
N TYR A 80 15.41 14.91 -0.98
CA TYR A 80 15.48 13.45 -0.91
C TYR A 80 14.37 12.83 -1.75
N PHE A 81 14.72 11.84 -2.56
CA PHE A 81 13.81 11.15 -3.46
C PHE A 81 14.04 9.64 -3.33
N PHE A 82 13.14 8.97 -2.63
CA PHE A 82 13.26 7.53 -2.35
C PHE A 82 12.19 6.75 -3.08
N GLN A 83 12.63 5.76 -3.85
CA GLN A 83 11.77 4.87 -4.62
C GLN A 83 11.68 3.54 -3.87
N PHE A 84 10.53 3.24 -3.29
CA PHE A 84 10.33 2.02 -2.50
C PHE A 84 9.89 0.87 -3.38
N HIS A 85 10.53 -0.28 -3.20
CA HIS A 85 10.24 -1.50 -3.95
C HIS A 85 9.99 -2.70 -3.02
N PHE A 86 9.05 -3.56 -3.42
CA PHE A 86 8.67 -4.78 -2.69
C PHE A 86 8.73 -6.03 -3.60
N PRO A 87 9.01 -7.22 -3.04
CA PRO A 87 9.05 -8.46 -3.82
C PRO A 87 7.65 -9.07 -3.93
N PHE A 88 6.88 -8.75 -4.97
CA PHE A 88 5.50 -9.25 -5.10
C PHE A 88 5.36 -10.71 -5.57
N VAL A 89 6.48 -11.35 -5.92
CA VAL A 89 6.56 -12.75 -6.36
C VAL A 89 7.32 -13.57 -5.31
N ASP A 90 7.04 -14.88 -5.26
CA ASP A 90 7.68 -15.81 -4.30
C ASP A 90 9.22 -15.67 -4.38
N GLU A 91 9.84 -15.42 -3.23
CA GLU A 91 11.29 -15.28 -3.08
C GLU A 91 12.07 -16.53 -3.55
N ASN A 92 11.41 -17.69 -3.61
CA ASN A 92 11.97 -18.96 -4.10
C ASN A 92 12.15 -19.01 -5.63
N GLU A 93 11.44 -18.18 -6.39
CA GLU A 93 11.54 -18.11 -7.86
C GLU A 93 12.57 -17.09 -8.38
N MET A 94 13.51 -16.69 -7.50
CA MET A 94 14.70 -15.84 -7.71
C MET A 94 14.54 -14.43 -7.11
N ARG A 95 15.30 -14.16 -6.05
CA ARG A 95 15.66 -12.80 -5.62
C ARG A 95 16.60 -12.12 -6.65
N ASN A 96 16.09 -11.82 -7.84
CA ASN A 96 16.72 -10.83 -8.69
C ASN A 96 16.08 -9.48 -8.37
N GLU A 97 16.87 -8.40 -8.29
CA GLU A 97 16.35 -7.03 -8.14
C GLU A 97 15.37 -6.64 -9.28
N GLU A 98 15.31 -7.46 -10.34
CA GLU A 98 14.34 -7.42 -11.43
C GLU A 98 12.90 -7.82 -11.02
N ASN A 99 12.73 -8.48 -9.86
CA ASN A 99 11.45 -8.96 -9.33
C ASN A 99 10.87 -8.05 -8.22
N PHE A 100 11.49 -6.90 -8.02
CA PHE A 100 11.02 -5.88 -7.09
C PHE A 100 10.25 -4.82 -7.87
N ASP A 101 8.95 -4.71 -7.58
CA ASP A 101 8.09 -3.72 -8.23
C ASP A 101 8.15 -2.38 -7.48
N LEU A 102 8.26 -1.31 -8.26
CA LEU A 102 8.25 0.07 -7.78
C LEU A 102 6.85 0.42 -7.26
N TYR A 103 6.80 0.84 -5.99
CA TYR A 103 5.54 0.95 -5.26
C TYR A 103 5.18 2.37 -4.83
N TYR A 104 6.05 3.02 -4.04
CA TYR A 104 5.89 4.42 -3.64
C TYR A 104 7.12 5.21 -4.01
N ASN A 105 6.90 6.45 -4.44
CA ASN A 105 7.88 7.51 -4.22
C ASN A 105 7.58 8.19 -2.89
N ILE A 106 8.62 8.37 -2.08
CA ILE A 106 8.58 9.22 -0.89
C ILE A 106 9.64 10.30 -1.08
N ASN A 107 9.18 11.52 -1.27
CA ASN A 107 10.01 12.69 -1.52
C ASN A 107 9.95 13.66 -0.34
N LYS A 108 11.07 14.34 -0.07
CA LYS A 108 11.13 15.44 0.89
C LYS A 108 11.92 16.59 0.27
N LEU A 109 11.30 17.76 0.18
CA LEU A 109 11.89 18.96 -0.41
C LEU A 109 12.20 19.97 0.70
N GLY A 110 13.49 20.11 1.05
CA GLY A 110 13.91 20.97 2.15
C GLY A 110 13.18 20.62 3.45
N ASN A 111 12.47 21.62 4.00
CA ASN A 111 11.72 21.49 5.25
C ASN A 111 10.25 21.08 5.07
N SER A 112 9.82 20.71 3.85
CA SER A 112 8.44 20.27 3.61
C SER A 112 8.12 18.96 4.34
N ASP A 113 6.83 18.67 4.52
CA ASP A 113 6.40 17.31 4.82
C ASP A 113 6.73 16.36 3.65
N PHE A 114 6.64 15.05 3.92
CA PHE A 114 6.84 14.04 2.88
C PHE A 114 5.71 14.09 1.85
N GLU A 115 6.09 14.16 0.58
CA GLU A 115 5.21 13.89 -0.54
C GLU A 115 5.28 12.38 -0.84
N ILE A 116 4.13 11.71 -0.82
CA ILE A 116 4.02 10.27 -1.04
C ILE A 116 3.18 10.05 -2.28
N THR A 117 3.77 9.42 -3.29
CA THR A 117 3.11 9.14 -4.56
C THR A 117 3.08 7.64 -4.79
N PRO A 118 1.90 7.00 -4.82
CA PRO A 118 1.79 5.62 -5.29
C PRO A 118 2.15 5.50 -6.77
N LEU A 119 2.75 4.38 -7.16
CA LEU A 119 3.22 4.11 -8.52
C LEU A 119 2.65 2.82 -9.13
N TYR A 120 1.41 2.47 -8.76
CA TYR A 120 0.70 1.26 -9.23
C TYR A 120 0.67 1.10 -10.75
N ASP A 121 0.42 2.17 -11.49
CA ASP A 121 0.35 2.14 -12.96
C ASP A 121 1.71 1.84 -13.62
N SER A 122 2.81 1.99 -12.88
CA SER A 122 4.17 1.65 -13.35
C SER A 122 4.54 0.20 -13.09
N MET A 123 3.74 -0.54 -12.33
CA MET A 123 4.01 -1.94 -12.04
C MET A 123 3.65 -2.81 -13.23
N LYS A 124 4.55 -3.73 -13.58
CA LYS A 124 4.31 -4.68 -14.67
C LYS A 124 3.60 -5.95 -14.16
N LEU A 125 2.70 -5.80 -13.18
CA LEU A 125 2.04 -6.90 -12.46
C LEU A 125 1.29 -7.86 -13.38
N TYR A 126 0.94 -7.35 -14.56
CA TYR A 126 0.20 -8.04 -15.59
C TYR A 126 0.84 -9.38 -16.02
N LYS A 127 2.14 -9.64 -15.80
CA LYS A 127 2.77 -10.94 -16.11
C LYS A 127 3.34 -11.66 -14.91
N MET A 128 2.66 -11.58 -13.77
CA MET A 128 3.17 -12.14 -12.52
C MET A 128 2.13 -13.03 -11.85
N THR A 129 2.63 -14.14 -11.29
CA THR A 129 1.95 -14.90 -10.25
C THR A 129 2.35 -14.27 -8.92
N LEU A 130 1.39 -13.72 -8.20
CA LEU A 130 1.68 -13.00 -6.95
C LEU A 130 1.82 -13.97 -5.78
N ASP A 131 2.70 -13.63 -4.86
CA ASP A 131 2.77 -14.28 -3.56
C ASP A 131 1.45 -14.06 -2.78
N ASP A 132 0.98 -15.11 -2.10
CA ASP A 132 -0.26 -15.08 -1.28
C ASP A 132 -0.28 -13.88 -0.33
N PHE A 133 0.88 -13.46 0.15
CA PHE A 133 1.03 -12.38 1.10
C PHE A 133 0.65 -11.00 0.55
N VAL A 134 0.65 -10.83 -0.78
CA VAL A 134 0.24 -9.58 -1.45
C VAL A 134 -1.28 -9.54 -1.62
N VAL A 135 -1.94 -10.70 -1.64
CA VAL A 135 -3.37 -10.83 -1.90
C VAL A 135 -4.18 -10.17 -0.78
N GLY A 136 -5.14 -9.33 -1.17
CA GLY A 136 -5.98 -8.59 -0.23
C GLY A 136 -5.40 -7.23 0.19
N HIS A 137 -4.25 -6.86 -0.36
CA HIS A 137 -3.60 -5.59 -0.10
C HIS A 137 -3.46 -4.78 -1.38
N LEU A 138 -3.27 -3.47 -1.24
CA LEU A 138 -2.87 -2.59 -2.36
C LEU A 138 -3.87 -2.55 -3.53
N GLY A 139 -5.15 -2.84 -3.26
CA GLY A 139 -6.17 -2.96 -4.31
C GLY A 139 -6.13 -4.26 -5.10
N ILE A 140 -5.38 -5.27 -4.66
CA ILE A 140 -5.21 -6.56 -5.35
C ILE A 140 -6.08 -7.62 -4.68
N PHE A 141 -7.05 -8.17 -5.40
CA PHE A 141 -8.04 -9.11 -4.84
C PHE A 141 -8.32 -10.28 -5.78
N PRO A 142 -8.59 -11.48 -5.25
CA PRO A 142 -9.05 -12.59 -6.07
C PRO A 142 -10.46 -12.29 -6.58
N ILE A 143 -10.72 -12.62 -7.85
CA ILE A 143 -12.02 -12.39 -8.49
C ILE A 143 -13.17 -12.99 -7.66
N SER A 144 -12.94 -14.15 -7.06
CA SER A 144 -13.91 -14.87 -6.23
C SER A 144 -14.46 -14.07 -5.05
N ASN A 145 -13.75 -13.02 -4.59
CA ASN A 145 -14.17 -12.18 -3.46
C ASN A 145 -14.81 -10.85 -3.89
N VAL A 146 -14.78 -10.52 -5.18
CA VAL A 146 -15.20 -9.19 -5.69
C VAL A 146 -16.72 -9.08 -5.73
N ALA A 147 -17.40 -10.10 -6.25
CA ALA A 147 -18.83 -10.04 -6.53
C ALA A 147 -19.71 -10.19 -5.28
N PRO A 148 -20.89 -9.55 -5.22
CA PRO A 148 -21.38 -8.52 -6.12
C PRO A 148 -20.82 -7.12 -5.78
N ILE A 149 -20.67 -6.27 -6.81
CA ILE A 149 -20.56 -4.81 -6.74
C ILE A 149 -21.55 -4.21 -7.73
N LYS A 150 -22.47 -3.39 -7.24
CA LYS A 150 -23.60 -2.87 -8.04
C LYS A 150 -23.59 -1.35 -8.06
N ARG A 151 -24.16 -0.79 -9.12
CA ARG A 151 -24.51 0.64 -9.17
C ARG A 151 -25.36 1.01 -7.96
N GLY A 152 -25.07 2.15 -7.36
CA GLY A 152 -25.70 2.64 -6.13
C GLY A 152 -25.05 2.15 -4.83
N TYR A 153 -24.05 1.26 -4.88
CA TYR A 153 -23.25 0.95 -3.69
C TYR A 153 -22.49 2.19 -3.24
N SER A 154 -22.36 2.39 -1.93
CA SER A 154 -21.53 3.47 -1.40
C SER A 154 -20.06 3.08 -1.51
N ILE A 155 -19.18 4.05 -1.75
CA ILE A 155 -17.72 3.82 -1.75
C ILE A 155 -17.28 3.16 -0.44
N LYS A 156 -17.86 3.59 0.69
CA LYS A 156 -17.60 2.98 2.01
C LYS A 156 -17.88 1.48 2.04
N SER A 157 -19.03 1.04 1.49
CA SER A 157 -19.38 -0.39 1.44
C SER A 157 -18.45 -1.19 0.52
N VAL A 158 -17.98 -0.58 -0.57
CA VAL A 158 -16.98 -1.20 -1.45
C VAL A 158 -15.65 -1.37 -0.72
N ILE A 159 -15.17 -0.33 -0.01
CA ILE A 159 -13.93 -0.39 0.76
C ILE A 159 -14.02 -1.36 1.94
N GLU A 160 -15.17 -1.45 2.61
CA GLU A 160 -15.38 -2.44 3.68
C GLU A 160 -15.30 -3.88 3.15
N LYS A 161 -15.65 -4.10 1.88
CA LYS A 161 -15.61 -5.41 1.23
C LYS A 161 -14.25 -5.73 0.61
N LEU A 162 -13.70 -4.80 -0.16
CA LEU A 162 -12.49 -4.97 -0.97
C LEU A 162 -11.29 -4.20 -0.44
N GLY A 163 -11.33 -3.63 0.75
CA GLY A 163 -10.28 -2.74 1.21
C GLY A 163 -10.07 -1.52 0.30
N ASN A 164 -8.92 -0.87 0.49
CA ASN A 164 -8.56 0.32 -0.27
C ASN A 164 -8.29 -0.04 -1.75
N PRO A 165 -8.74 0.79 -2.70
CA PRO A 165 -8.38 0.62 -4.10
C PRO A 165 -6.87 0.77 -4.30
N ALA A 166 -6.38 0.25 -5.41
CA ALA A 166 -5.01 0.50 -5.85
C ALA A 166 -4.89 2.00 -6.16
N MET A 167 -5.85 2.56 -6.89
CA MET A 167 -5.80 3.99 -7.22
C MET A 167 -7.17 4.64 -7.21
N VAL A 168 -7.18 5.94 -6.96
CA VAL A 168 -8.32 6.83 -7.18
C VAL A 168 -7.89 7.94 -8.14
N GLU A 169 -8.45 7.94 -9.36
CA GLU A 169 -8.14 8.90 -10.42
C GLU A 169 -9.44 9.39 -11.04
N ASP A 170 -9.66 10.71 -11.12
CA ASP A 170 -10.85 11.31 -11.73
C ASP A 170 -12.19 10.69 -11.28
N LYS A 171 -12.30 10.35 -9.98
CA LYS A 171 -13.46 9.67 -9.36
C LYS A 171 -13.66 8.23 -9.80
N THR A 172 -12.63 7.59 -10.33
CA THR A 172 -12.59 6.18 -10.68
C THR A 172 -11.72 5.44 -9.67
N LEU A 173 -12.26 4.40 -9.05
CA LEU A 173 -11.46 3.48 -8.23
C LEU A 173 -10.95 2.34 -9.12
N LYS A 174 -9.67 2.00 -8.98
CA LYS A 174 -9.04 0.88 -9.69
C LYS A 174 -8.70 -0.25 -8.70
N TYR A 175 -9.11 -1.47 -9.01
CA TYR A 175 -8.73 -2.70 -8.30
C TYR A 175 -8.14 -3.69 -9.29
N TYR A 176 -7.08 -4.38 -8.90
CA TYR A 176 -6.49 -5.45 -9.70
C TYR A 176 -7.10 -6.80 -9.32
N LEU A 177 -7.45 -7.61 -10.32
CA LEU A 177 -8.10 -8.90 -10.14
C LEU A 177 -7.14 -10.05 -10.42
N LEU A 178 -7.10 -11.00 -9.48
CA LEU A 178 -6.37 -12.25 -9.58
C LEU A 178 -7.31 -13.43 -9.85
N ASN A 179 -6.83 -14.43 -10.59
CA ASN A 179 -7.49 -15.72 -10.66
C ASN A 179 -7.18 -16.57 -9.41
N ASP A 180 -7.67 -17.80 -9.39
CA ASP A 180 -7.48 -18.73 -8.27
C ASP A 180 -6.04 -19.25 -8.12
N LYS A 181 -5.14 -18.93 -9.07
CA LYS A 181 -3.69 -19.18 -9.00
C LYS A 181 -2.87 -17.91 -8.68
N ASN A 182 -3.51 -16.84 -8.19
CA ASN A 182 -2.88 -15.53 -7.93
C ASN A 182 -2.25 -14.85 -9.16
N GLN A 183 -2.63 -15.24 -10.36
CA GLN A 183 -2.18 -14.62 -11.59
C GLN A 183 -3.07 -13.41 -11.88
N MET A 184 -2.47 -12.25 -12.09
CA MET A 184 -3.21 -11.03 -12.42
C MET A 184 -3.75 -11.08 -13.85
N PHE A 185 -5.07 -11.01 -13.99
CA PHE A 185 -5.71 -11.16 -15.31
C PHE A 185 -6.53 -9.94 -15.73
N GLY A 186 -6.82 -8.99 -14.84
CA GLY A 186 -7.52 -7.77 -15.24
C GLY A 186 -7.66 -6.72 -14.15
N VAL A 187 -8.34 -5.65 -14.53
CA VAL A 187 -8.56 -4.45 -13.72
C VAL A 187 -10.06 -4.18 -13.66
N LEU A 188 -10.56 -4.01 -12.44
CA LEU A 188 -11.90 -3.52 -12.16
C LEU A 188 -11.85 -2.00 -11.99
N TYR A 189 -12.67 -1.31 -12.78
CA TYR A 189 -12.89 0.13 -12.70
C TYR A 189 -14.28 0.41 -12.12
N LEU A 190 -14.32 1.23 -11.08
CA LEU A 190 -15.56 1.70 -10.46
C LEU A 190 -15.64 3.21 -10.60
N ASP A 191 -16.50 3.69 -11.50
CA ASP A 191 -16.78 5.12 -11.62
C ASP A 191 -17.67 5.55 -10.47
N THR A 192 -17.36 6.71 -9.89
CA THR A 192 -18.09 7.22 -8.74
C THR A 192 -18.54 8.66 -8.90
N LYS A 193 -19.65 8.95 -8.24
CA LYS A 193 -20.19 10.30 -8.11
C LYS A 193 -20.89 10.39 -6.78
N ASP A 194 -20.71 11.50 -6.05
CA ASP A 194 -21.41 11.75 -4.77
C ASP A 194 -21.30 10.55 -3.79
N GLU A 195 -20.09 9.98 -3.68
CA GLU A 195 -19.75 8.82 -2.83
C GLU A 195 -20.49 7.51 -3.15
N ILE A 196 -21.10 7.40 -4.33
CA ILE A 196 -21.74 6.18 -4.82
C ILE A 196 -21.10 5.70 -6.12
N VAL A 197 -21.13 4.38 -6.33
CA VAL A 197 -20.75 3.72 -7.59
C VAL A 197 -21.80 4.01 -8.64
N THR A 198 -21.40 4.65 -9.74
CA THR A 198 -22.25 4.92 -10.90
C THR A 198 -22.03 3.93 -12.02
N ASP A 199 -20.83 3.36 -12.13
CA ASP A 199 -20.53 2.35 -13.14
C ASP A 199 -19.53 1.30 -12.66
N VAL A 200 -19.56 0.13 -13.30
CA VAL A 200 -18.73 -1.03 -12.98
C VAL A 200 -18.25 -1.60 -14.31
N ASN A 201 -16.95 -1.52 -14.57
CA ASN A 201 -16.34 -1.95 -15.83
C ASN A 201 -15.14 -2.87 -15.56
N PHE A 202 -14.93 -3.85 -16.44
CA PHE A 202 -13.77 -4.73 -16.40
C PHE A 202 -12.92 -4.60 -17.66
N ALA A 203 -11.59 -4.58 -17.50
CA ALA A 203 -10.68 -4.72 -18.62
C ALA A 203 -9.57 -5.73 -18.32
N SER A 204 -9.13 -6.45 -19.35
CA SER A 204 -7.91 -7.27 -19.29
C SER A 204 -6.89 -6.75 -20.29
N TRP A 205 -5.64 -6.64 -19.87
CA TRP A 205 -4.52 -6.23 -20.72
C TRP A 205 -3.57 -7.38 -21.07
N ASN A 206 -3.72 -8.53 -20.42
CA ASN A 206 -2.87 -9.71 -20.63
C ASN A 206 -3.47 -10.75 -21.54
N ILE A 207 -4.79 -10.85 -21.49
CA ILE A 207 -5.54 -11.87 -22.18
C ILE A 207 -6.47 -11.12 -23.12
N GLN A 208 -6.45 -11.53 -24.38
CA GLN A 208 -7.46 -11.06 -25.34
C GLN A 208 -8.74 -11.85 -25.09
N PHE A 209 -9.47 -11.47 -24.05
CA PHE A 209 -10.83 -11.94 -23.87
C PHE A 209 -11.71 -11.42 -25.00
N THR A 210 -12.58 -12.29 -25.50
CA THR A 210 -13.66 -11.88 -26.38
C THR A 210 -14.65 -10.99 -25.62
N ASP A 211 -15.41 -10.16 -26.35
CA ASP A 211 -16.47 -9.32 -25.76
C ASP A 211 -17.46 -10.13 -24.91
N ARG A 212 -17.69 -11.39 -25.32
CA ARG A 212 -18.55 -12.32 -24.59
C ARG A 212 -17.96 -12.71 -23.24
N GLU A 213 -16.66 -12.96 -23.16
CA GLU A 213 -15.98 -13.35 -21.93
C GLU A 213 -15.83 -12.16 -20.98
N ILE A 214 -15.54 -10.97 -21.50
CA ILE A 214 -15.57 -9.72 -20.72
C ILE A 214 -16.96 -9.52 -20.11
N SER A 215 -18.01 -9.61 -20.93
CA SER A 215 -19.39 -9.48 -20.47
C SER A 215 -19.78 -10.55 -19.44
N ASP A 216 -19.19 -11.75 -19.53
CA ASP A 216 -19.42 -12.82 -18.57
C ASP A 216 -18.80 -12.54 -17.21
N ILE A 217 -17.56 -12.00 -17.19
CA ILE A 217 -16.89 -11.52 -15.97
C ILE A 217 -17.68 -10.38 -15.34
N GLU A 218 -18.09 -9.38 -16.13
CA GLU A 218 -18.88 -8.24 -15.64
C GLU A 218 -20.22 -8.70 -15.06
N SER A 219 -20.86 -9.69 -15.68
CA SER A 219 -22.10 -10.29 -15.18
C SER A 219 -21.91 -10.94 -13.81
N TYR A 220 -20.77 -11.60 -13.59
CA TYR A 220 -20.41 -12.13 -12.27
C TYR A 220 -20.11 -11.00 -11.28
N ILE A 221 -19.24 -10.05 -11.61
CA ILE A 221 -18.87 -8.92 -10.73
C ILE A 221 -20.11 -8.16 -10.27
N THR A 222 -21.08 -7.95 -11.17
CA THR A 222 -22.34 -7.27 -10.85
C THR A 222 -23.35 -8.14 -10.11
N GLY A 223 -23.07 -9.43 -9.93
CA GLY A 223 -23.91 -10.39 -9.22
C GLY A 223 -25.16 -10.83 -9.98
N THR A 224 -25.11 -10.80 -11.31
CA THR A 224 -26.15 -11.39 -12.17
C THR A 224 -25.85 -12.84 -12.54
N LYS A 225 -24.63 -13.29 -12.22
CA LYS A 225 -24.13 -14.64 -12.45
C LYS A 225 -23.32 -15.11 -11.24
N GLU A 226 -23.43 -16.40 -10.91
CA GLU A 226 -22.60 -17.04 -9.86
C GLU A 226 -21.20 -17.37 -10.39
N TYR A 227 -20.21 -17.46 -9.49
CA TYR A 227 -18.81 -17.69 -9.85
C TYR A 227 -18.62 -19.00 -10.62
N GLU A 228 -19.25 -20.08 -10.18
CA GLU A 228 -19.12 -21.43 -10.75
C GLU A 228 -19.70 -21.54 -12.17
N ASN A 229 -20.50 -20.56 -12.57
CA ASN A 229 -21.11 -20.52 -13.89
C ASN A 229 -20.26 -19.75 -14.90
N LEU A 230 -19.18 -19.08 -14.49
CA LEU A 230 -18.29 -18.36 -15.40
C LEU A 230 -17.83 -19.29 -16.52
N THR A 231 -17.98 -18.83 -17.76
CA THR A 231 -17.68 -19.62 -18.96
C THR A 231 -16.19 -19.66 -19.28
N ILE A 232 -15.37 -18.91 -18.55
CA ILE A 232 -13.94 -18.81 -18.73
C ILE A 232 -13.27 -19.97 -18.01
N LYS A 233 -13.12 -21.08 -18.72
CA LYS A 233 -12.34 -22.25 -18.28
C LYS A 233 -10.84 -21.95 -18.13
N GLU A 234 -10.38 -20.83 -18.69
CA GLU A 234 -8.97 -20.46 -18.86
C GLU A 234 -8.44 -19.56 -17.73
N LEU A 235 -9.27 -19.19 -16.75
CA LEU A 235 -8.77 -18.53 -15.54
C LEU A 235 -7.85 -19.45 -14.74
N GLU A 236 -7.79 -20.75 -15.00
CA GLU A 236 -6.90 -21.64 -14.25
C GLU A 236 -5.43 -21.49 -14.64
N ASP A 237 -5.03 -21.03 -15.82
CA ASP A 237 -3.61 -20.78 -16.13
C ASP A 237 -3.46 -19.79 -17.30
N ILE A 238 -3.16 -18.54 -16.99
CA ILE A 238 -3.14 -17.44 -17.98
C ILE A 238 -1.74 -17.11 -18.49
N PHE A 239 -0.73 -17.89 -18.08
CA PHE A 239 0.67 -17.77 -18.48
C PHE A 239 1.22 -19.06 -19.10
#